data_AF-A0A1H2UAZ5-F1
#
_entry.id   AF-A0A1H2UAZ5-F1
#
_cell.length_a   1.000
_cell.length_b   1.000
_cell.length_c   1.000
_cell.angle_alpha   90.00
_cell.angle_beta   90.00
_cell.angle_gamma   90.00
#
_symmetry.space_group_name_H-M   'P 1'
#
loop_
_entity.id
_entity.type
_entity.pdbx_description
1 polymer ?
#
loop_
_entity_poly.entity_id
_entity_poly.type
_entity_poly.pdbx_seq_one_letter_code
_entity_poly.pdbx_strand_id
1 'polypeptide(L)'
;MTANSDYLKYLPPVLWEDSGEFSLGAMLRIFEKVLTGIDDGVELAHGDHAHGPLTDEVERRAGVFDPWATRPEFLPWLASLAGLDFPAPRGADLWDEYQRRKVVAEIAKLHRLRGRKLGLSRYLDLLGAGQARVALDDGTRLLAVSPRPGRGAVVTGMVTKGPVVVGREVRSEGVTRPWCLTTAPDGGLIVGDLGLPDGLAVQLKNRVWHLDAAGACDMAGAPPKPLPIAKTTLTLTRVVAVAVRKNPDTLYVLDRAGRLQAVPAPFRTGAATQLTSLISGGTTFAPVAMAVDAAGDLIVLDRGDGPGTPNPPKIITVRPSPLAVTRTPLRTVREPLSLAIEPDGTLLIGDGGVQEPENPAQFPGNLVKVDRRTPVWTETTLLPAANPLVAPTGLARTRDGSLYVLDAGLKPFSPSTTDPYICPVAEHAAVLRVDAAGRAERITEPGQFVYPTGMVADGDRLVVCDPGQPAGGWPAVDPRLLLSRVRPFQFDVVIHFAQPRLPPDQDARRLVLNRAVVTIRTIVDRQKPAHTVWNLVTSIFS
;
A
#
# COMPACT_ATOMS: atom_id res chain seq x y z
N MET A 1 -31.13 67.73 1.53
CA MET A 1 -32.25 66.76 1.49
C MET A 1 -31.65 65.41 1.81
N THR A 2 -31.95 64.85 2.98
CA THR A 2 -31.57 63.49 3.32
C THR A 2 -32.34 62.55 2.40
N ALA A 3 -31.66 61.69 1.65
CA ALA A 3 -32.32 60.72 0.77
C ALA A 3 -33.34 59.89 1.57
N ASN A 4 -34.53 59.69 1.01
CA ASN A 4 -35.56 58.80 1.55
C ASN A 4 -35.10 57.33 1.41
N SER A 5 -35.64 56.44 2.26
CA SER A 5 -35.33 54.99 2.18
C SER A 5 -35.70 54.43 0.81
N ASP A 6 -34.82 53.61 0.23
CA ASP A 6 -35.12 52.91 -1.02
C ASP A 6 -36.25 51.89 -0.86
N TYR A 7 -36.59 51.50 0.38
CA TYR A 7 -37.67 50.54 0.63
C TYR A 7 -39.05 51.12 0.34
N LEU A 8 -39.21 52.45 0.29
CA LEU A 8 -40.47 53.09 -0.08
C LEU A 8 -40.95 52.64 -1.47
N LYS A 9 -40.03 52.33 -2.41
CA LYS A 9 -40.39 51.84 -3.76
C LYS A 9 -41.18 50.53 -3.76
N TYR A 10 -41.15 49.78 -2.66
CA TYR A 10 -41.90 48.53 -2.49
C TYR A 10 -43.26 48.72 -1.79
N LEU A 11 -43.61 49.95 -1.40
CA LEU A 11 -44.88 50.29 -0.76
C LEU A 11 -45.80 51.09 -1.70
N PRO A 12 -47.12 51.07 -1.50
CA PRO A 12 -48.06 51.90 -2.26
C PRO A 12 -47.71 53.41 -2.17
N PRO A 13 -47.83 54.19 -3.27
CA PRO A 13 -47.46 55.61 -3.30
C PRO A 13 -48.15 56.51 -2.27
N VAL A 14 -49.35 56.14 -1.81
CA VAL A 14 -50.08 56.86 -0.75
C VAL A 14 -49.31 56.90 0.59
N LEU A 15 -48.34 56.01 0.77
CA LEU A 15 -47.49 55.93 1.96
C LEU A 15 -46.13 56.64 1.79
N TRP A 16 -45.89 57.27 0.64
CA TRP A 16 -44.61 57.95 0.36
C TRP A 16 -44.57 59.38 0.89
N GLU A 17 -45.73 59.97 1.19
CA GLU A 17 -45.85 61.32 1.73
C GLU A 17 -45.71 61.31 3.25
N ASP A 18 -44.90 62.24 3.78
CA ASP A 18 -44.75 62.40 5.23
C ASP A 18 -45.98 63.11 5.81
N SER A 19 -46.73 62.43 6.67
CA SER A 19 -47.90 62.99 7.35
C SER A 19 -47.50 63.60 8.70
N GLY A 20 -47.10 64.86 8.71
CA GLY A 20 -46.85 65.63 9.94
C GLY A 20 -45.60 65.18 10.71
N GLU A 21 -45.77 64.80 11.99
CA GLU A 21 -44.67 64.46 12.93
C GLU A 21 -43.99 63.11 12.66
N PHE A 22 -44.56 62.26 11.79
CA PHE A 22 -44.05 60.92 11.50
C PHE A 22 -43.65 60.79 10.02
N SER A 23 -42.40 60.38 9.78
CA SER A 23 -41.89 60.03 8.46
C SER A 23 -41.69 58.52 8.36
N LEU A 24 -42.51 57.85 7.54
CA LEU A 24 -42.34 56.43 7.24
C LEU A 24 -41.01 56.18 6.54
N GLY A 25 -40.59 57.09 5.65
CA GLY A 25 -39.29 57.03 4.99
C GLY A 25 -38.12 57.04 5.98
N ALA A 26 -38.17 57.91 6.99
CA ALA A 26 -37.17 57.94 8.06
C ALA A 26 -37.18 56.67 8.93
N MET A 27 -38.37 56.13 9.25
CA MET A 27 -38.49 54.86 9.98
C MET A 27 -37.91 53.68 9.16
N LEU A 28 -38.20 53.60 7.86
CA LEU A 28 -37.73 52.53 6.99
C LEU A 28 -36.21 52.53 6.82
N ARG A 29 -35.53 53.68 6.92
CA ARG A 29 -34.05 53.75 6.90
C ARG A 29 -33.41 52.95 8.02
N ILE A 30 -34.06 52.84 9.19
CA ILE A 30 -33.58 51.99 10.29
C ILE A 30 -33.54 50.52 9.83
N PHE A 31 -34.62 50.06 9.20
CA PHE A 31 -34.70 48.69 8.69
C PHE A 31 -33.75 48.47 7.51
N GLU A 32 -33.62 49.44 6.60
CA GLU A 32 -32.72 49.36 5.47
C GLU A 32 -31.25 49.29 5.91
N LYS A 33 -30.85 50.11 6.89
CA LYS A 33 -29.51 50.06 7.50
C LYS A 33 -29.21 48.68 8.09
N VAL A 34 -30.16 48.11 8.83
CA VAL A 34 -30.02 46.80 9.48
C VAL A 34 -30.04 45.67 8.46
N LEU A 35 -30.93 45.70 7.48
CA LEU A 35 -31.16 44.57 6.59
C LEU A 35 -30.21 44.56 5.41
N THR A 36 -30.14 45.64 4.61
CA THR A 36 -29.39 45.69 3.34
C THR A 36 -28.16 46.60 3.39
N GLY A 37 -28.02 47.40 4.44
CA GLY A 37 -26.93 48.36 4.58
C GLY A 37 -27.19 49.64 3.84
N ILE A 38 -27.00 50.77 4.53
CA ILE A 38 -26.91 52.10 3.93
C ILE A 38 -25.64 52.77 4.45
N ASP A 39 -24.93 53.48 3.58
CA ASP A 39 -23.76 54.25 3.97
C ASP A 39 -24.19 55.65 4.43
N ASP A 40 -24.49 55.75 5.72
CA ASP A 40 -24.88 56.99 6.41
C ASP A 40 -23.82 57.44 7.42
N GLY A 41 -22.62 56.84 7.39
CA GLY A 41 -21.53 57.13 8.32
C GLY A 41 -21.78 56.72 9.78
N VAL A 42 -22.89 56.03 10.08
CA VAL A 42 -23.22 55.55 11.43
C VAL A 42 -22.98 54.05 11.51
N GLU A 43 -22.13 53.60 12.43
CA GLU A 43 -21.93 52.17 12.70
C GLU A 43 -23.05 51.60 13.56
N LEU A 44 -23.53 50.40 13.20
CA LEU A 44 -24.44 49.63 14.05
C LEU A 44 -23.61 48.88 15.10
N ALA A 45 -23.34 49.49 16.25
CA ALA A 45 -22.60 48.84 17.32
C ALA A 45 -23.51 48.22 18.39
N HIS A 46 -23.10 47.06 18.92
CA HIS A 46 -23.67 46.46 20.12
C HIS A 46 -22.54 46.07 21.08
N GLY A 47 -22.38 46.83 22.16
CA GLY A 47 -21.20 46.71 23.04
C GLY A 47 -19.92 47.09 22.29
N ASP A 48 -18.91 46.22 22.34
CA ASP A 48 -17.60 46.43 21.72
C ASP A 48 -17.51 45.90 20.27
N HIS A 49 -18.65 45.61 19.64
CA HIS A 49 -18.71 45.00 18.31
C HIS A 49 -19.58 45.80 17.34
N ALA A 50 -19.05 46.06 16.14
CA ALA A 50 -19.81 46.62 15.03
C ALA A 50 -20.44 45.51 14.19
N HIS A 51 -21.69 45.73 13.77
CA HIS A 51 -22.46 44.85 12.91
C HIS A 51 -22.53 45.42 11.49
N GLY A 52 -22.21 44.60 10.50
CA GLY A 52 -22.53 44.87 9.11
C GLY A 52 -24.02 44.62 8.82
N PRO A 53 -24.45 44.89 7.57
CA PRO A 53 -25.80 44.56 7.09
C PRO A 53 -26.15 43.09 7.30
N LEU A 54 -27.41 42.80 7.62
CA LEU A 54 -27.87 41.42 7.81
C LEU A 54 -27.75 40.59 6.52
N THR A 55 -27.96 41.19 5.35
CA THR A 55 -27.72 40.53 4.05
C THR A 55 -26.29 40.05 3.92
N ASP A 56 -25.31 40.88 4.28
CA ASP A 56 -23.88 40.52 4.20
C ASP A 56 -23.55 39.41 5.20
N GLU A 57 -24.17 39.45 6.39
CA GLU A 57 -24.05 38.36 7.36
C GLU A 57 -24.68 37.06 6.86
N VAL A 58 -25.84 37.14 6.18
CA VAL A 58 -26.51 36.00 5.55
C VAL A 58 -25.70 35.45 4.39
N GLU A 59 -25.11 36.29 3.54
CA GLU A 59 -24.23 35.89 2.44
C GLU A 59 -22.95 35.22 2.96
N ARG A 60 -22.39 35.73 4.07
CA ARG A 60 -21.24 35.10 4.75
C ARG A 60 -21.57 33.72 5.36
N ARG A 61 -22.84 33.33 5.52
CA ARG A 61 -23.22 32.01 6.05
C ARG A 61 -22.70 30.86 5.20
N ALA A 62 -22.57 31.03 3.88
CA ALA A 62 -21.99 29.99 3.03
C ALA A 62 -20.56 29.62 3.45
N GLY A 63 -19.77 30.61 3.88
CA GLY A 63 -18.41 30.41 4.39
C GLY A 63 -18.35 29.67 5.72
N VAL A 64 -19.44 29.68 6.51
CA VAL A 64 -19.52 28.91 7.77
C VAL A 64 -19.54 27.41 7.51
N PHE A 65 -20.03 26.97 6.34
CA PHE A 65 -20.07 25.55 5.95
C PHE A 65 -18.78 25.07 5.26
N ASP A 66 -17.90 25.97 4.83
CA ASP A 66 -16.58 25.60 4.32
C ASP A 66 -15.61 25.37 5.49
N PRO A 67 -15.14 24.14 5.72
CA PRO A 67 -14.23 23.85 6.82
C PRO A 67 -12.89 24.57 6.69
N TRP A 68 -12.53 25.12 5.54
CA TRP A 68 -11.29 25.90 5.37
C TRP A 68 -11.49 27.40 5.62
N ALA A 69 -12.69 27.94 5.47
CA ALA A 69 -13.00 29.35 5.67
C ALA A 69 -13.67 29.64 7.02
N THR A 70 -14.35 28.66 7.62
CA THR A 70 -15.07 28.84 8.88
C THR A 70 -14.13 29.19 10.04
N ARG A 71 -14.65 29.78 11.11
CA ARG A 71 -13.83 30.06 12.31
C ARG A 71 -13.53 28.75 13.08
N PRO A 72 -12.35 28.60 13.71
CA PRO A 72 -11.95 27.34 14.37
C PRO A 72 -12.98 26.83 15.39
N GLU A 73 -13.62 27.74 16.13
CA GLU A 73 -14.62 27.43 17.14
C GLU A 73 -15.93 26.83 16.58
N PHE A 74 -16.19 26.98 15.27
CA PHE A 74 -17.35 26.36 14.59
C PHE A 74 -17.06 24.95 14.06
N LEU A 75 -15.79 24.52 14.03
CA LEU A 75 -15.43 23.19 13.53
C LEU A 75 -16.12 22.05 14.30
N PRO A 76 -16.25 22.09 15.65
CA PRO A 76 -16.99 21.05 16.37
C PRO A 76 -18.45 20.97 15.98
N TRP A 77 -19.09 22.12 15.72
CA TRP A 77 -20.47 22.15 15.26
C TRP A 77 -20.59 21.54 13.86
N LEU A 78 -19.74 21.94 12.90
CA LEU A 78 -19.71 21.35 11.55
C LEU A 78 -19.42 19.84 11.58
N ALA A 79 -18.47 19.42 12.41
CA ALA A 79 -18.15 18.02 12.60
C ALA A 79 -19.38 17.24 13.08
N SER A 80 -20.12 17.77 14.06
CA SER A 80 -21.32 17.12 14.57
C SER A 80 -22.44 17.00 13.53
N LEU A 81 -22.60 17.98 12.63
CA LEU A 81 -23.53 17.88 11.49
C LEU A 81 -23.20 16.70 10.57
N ALA A 82 -21.93 16.35 10.45
CA ALA A 82 -21.46 15.22 9.67
C ALA A 82 -21.33 13.93 10.48
N GLY A 83 -21.75 13.90 11.75
CA GLY A 83 -21.63 12.72 12.62
C GLY A 83 -20.19 12.40 13.02
N LEU A 84 -19.31 13.41 13.05
CA LEU A 84 -17.92 13.31 13.47
C LEU A 84 -17.73 13.94 14.85
N ASP A 85 -17.18 13.15 15.78
CA ASP A 85 -16.66 13.66 17.05
C ASP A 85 -15.15 13.82 16.95
N PHE A 86 -14.62 14.98 17.36
CA PHE A 86 -13.18 15.14 17.48
C PHE A 86 -12.66 14.34 18.69
N PRO A 87 -11.61 13.53 18.52
CA PRO A 87 -11.05 12.78 19.63
C PRO A 87 -10.41 13.75 20.64
N ALA A 88 -10.96 13.79 21.87
CA ALA A 88 -10.44 14.56 22.99
C ALA A 88 -10.12 13.64 24.20
N PRO A 89 -9.13 12.73 24.09
CA PRO A 89 -8.79 11.84 25.19
C PRO A 89 -8.35 12.64 26.42
N ARG A 90 -9.10 12.53 27.52
CA ARG A 90 -8.90 13.29 28.77
C ARG A 90 -9.07 14.82 28.63
N GLY A 91 -9.91 15.27 27.69
CA GLY A 91 -10.28 16.68 27.54
C GLY A 91 -9.24 17.54 26.81
N ALA A 92 -8.11 16.97 26.38
CA ALA A 92 -7.18 17.64 25.48
C ALA A 92 -7.46 17.21 24.04
N ASP A 93 -7.56 18.18 23.14
CA ASP A 93 -7.78 17.91 21.74
C ASP A 93 -6.59 17.15 21.13
N LEU A 94 -6.86 16.02 20.48
CA LEU A 94 -5.82 15.23 19.82
C LEU A 94 -5.36 15.86 18.50
N TRP A 95 -6.23 16.62 17.85
CA TRP A 95 -6.00 17.16 16.51
C TRP A 95 -5.77 18.67 16.55
N ASP A 96 -4.78 19.11 15.80
CA ASP A 96 -4.60 20.53 15.50
C ASP A 96 -5.74 21.05 14.60
N GLU A 97 -5.79 22.37 14.42
CA GLU A 97 -6.84 22.99 13.61
C GLU A 97 -6.83 22.48 12.16
N TYR A 98 -5.65 22.37 11.55
CA TYR A 98 -5.52 21.91 10.16
C TYR A 98 -6.10 20.50 9.99
N GLN A 99 -5.78 19.57 10.90
CA GLN A 99 -6.30 18.22 10.92
C GLN A 99 -7.83 18.21 11.07
N ARG A 100 -8.39 19.02 11.98
CA ARG A 100 -9.85 19.14 12.14
C ARG A 100 -10.52 19.62 10.87
N ARG A 101 -10.01 20.70 10.25
CA ARG A 101 -10.55 21.25 8.99
C ARG A 101 -10.52 20.22 7.87
N LYS A 102 -9.37 19.56 7.69
CA LYS A 102 -9.18 18.51 6.69
C LYS A 102 -10.15 17.36 6.89
N VAL A 103 -10.36 16.90 8.13
CA VAL A 103 -11.27 15.79 8.41
C VAL A 103 -12.71 16.19 8.12
N VAL A 104 -13.15 17.35 8.60
CA VAL A 104 -14.52 17.85 8.35
C VAL A 104 -14.78 18.04 6.86
N ALA A 105 -13.79 18.48 6.07
CA ALA A 105 -13.94 18.64 4.62
C ALA A 105 -14.12 17.30 3.87
N GLU A 106 -13.57 16.22 4.39
CA GLU A 106 -13.56 14.91 3.70
C GLU A 106 -14.60 13.91 4.24
N ILE A 107 -15.07 14.08 5.48
CA ILE A 107 -15.86 13.07 6.20
C ILE A 107 -17.16 12.69 5.48
N ALA A 108 -17.86 13.65 4.87
CA ALA A 108 -19.09 13.37 4.13
C ALA A 108 -18.86 12.43 2.94
N LYS A 109 -17.75 12.60 2.22
CA LYS A 109 -17.34 11.69 1.13
C LYS A 109 -17.01 10.31 1.68
N LEU A 110 -16.34 10.25 2.84
CA LEU A 110 -15.98 8.99 3.50
C LEU A 110 -17.21 8.21 3.98
N HIS A 111 -18.24 8.88 4.52
CA HIS A 111 -19.47 8.21 4.92
C HIS A 111 -20.17 7.48 3.76
N ARG A 112 -20.08 8.00 2.54
CA ARG A 112 -20.57 7.30 1.33
C ARG A 112 -19.81 6.02 1.01
N LEU A 113 -18.61 5.86 1.56
CA LEU A 113 -17.75 4.68 1.41
C LEU A 113 -17.79 3.78 2.65
N ARG A 114 -18.62 4.07 3.65
CA ARG A 114 -18.74 3.28 4.87
C ARG A 114 -19.06 1.82 4.54
N GLY A 115 -18.43 0.90 5.29
CA GLY A 115 -18.57 -0.54 5.05
C GLY A 115 -17.84 -1.05 3.80
N ARG A 116 -17.03 -0.22 3.13
CA ARG A 116 -16.11 -0.64 2.05
C ARG A 116 -14.66 -0.56 2.53
N LYS A 117 -13.80 -1.44 2.05
CA LYS A 117 -12.34 -1.40 2.32
C LYS A 117 -11.74 -0.03 2.03
N LEU A 118 -12.08 0.57 0.88
CA LEU A 118 -11.59 1.90 0.50
C LEU A 118 -12.01 2.98 1.49
N GLY A 119 -13.25 2.94 1.98
CA GLY A 119 -13.73 3.88 2.99
C GLY A 119 -13.00 3.72 4.31
N LEU A 120 -12.83 2.48 4.79
CA LEU A 120 -12.08 2.20 6.02
C LEU A 120 -10.61 2.62 5.89
N SER A 121 -9.94 2.30 4.78
CA SER A 121 -8.55 2.70 4.53
C SER A 121 -8.40 4.22 4.58
N ARG A 122 -9.24 4.96 3.84
CA ARG A 122 -9.18 6.42 3.83
C ARG A 122 -9.50 7.04 5.19
N TYR A 123 -10.38 6.42 5.96
CA TYR A 123 -10.67 6.85 7.33
C TYR A 123 -9.46 6.66 8.24
N LEU A 124 -8.78 5.51 8.13
CA LEU A 124 -7.56 5.21 8.88
C LEU A 124 -6.39 6.11 8.47
N ASP A 125 -6.24 6.38 7.16
CA ASP A 125 -5.22 7.29 6.65
C ASP A 125 -5.48 8.73 7.12
N LEU A 126 -6.74 9.15 7.15
CA LEU A 126 -7.13 10.50 7.58
C LEU A 126 -6.95 10.70 9.09
N LEU A 127 -7.35 9.72 9.92
CA LEU A 127 -7.34 9.84 11.38
C LEU A 127 -6.06 9.30 12.04
N GLY A 128 -5.35 8.40 11.38
CA GLY A 128 -4.05 7.87 11.79
C GLY A 128 -2.85 8.64 11.22
N ALA A 129 -3.12 9.69 10.42
CA ALA A 129 -2.12 10.48 9.72
C ALA A 129 -0.97 10.92 10.65
N GLY A 130 0.21 10.35 10.43
CA GLY A 130 1.47 10.89 10.94
C GLY A 130 2.19 10.06 11.99
N GLN A 131 1.66 8.94 12.48
CA GLN A 131 2.38 8.12 13.48
C GLN A 131 2.59 6.67 13.06
N ALA A 132 1.66 6.10 12.29
CA ALA A 132 1.70 4.72 11.88
C ALA A 132 1.31 4.53 10.41
N ARG A 133 1.94 3.54 9.78
CA ARG A 133 1.45 2.91 8.56
C ARG A 133 0.38 1.91 8.96
N VAL A 134 -0.84 2.09 8.44
CA VAL A 134 -1.92 1.12 8.59
C VAL A 134 -2.20 0.43 7.25
N ALA A 135 -2.35 -0.88 7.26
CA ALA A 135 -2.72 -1.68 6.09
C ALA A 135 -3.89 -2.63 6.42
N LEU A 136 -4.78 -2.83 5.45
CA LEU A 136 -5.94 -3.72 5.57
C LEU A 136 -5.73 -4.98 4.73
N ASP A 137 -5.54 -6.11 5.40
CA ASP A 137 -5.46 -7.42 4.78
C ASP A 137 -6.85 -8.08 4.73
N ASP A 138 -7.56 -7.86 3.63
CA ASP A 138 -8.86 -8.49 3.36
C ASP A 138 -8.75 -9.82 2.62
N GLY A 139 -7.54 -10.40 2.55
CA GLY A 139 -7.28 -11.61 1.81
C GLY A 139 -7.11 -11.42 0.30
N THR A 140 -7.11 -10.18 -0.22
CA THR A 140 -6.79 -9.91 -1.65
C THR A 140 -5.35 -10.32 -1.95
N ARG A 141 -5.16 -11.25 -2.89
CA ARG A 141 -3.89 -11.96 -3.10
C ARG A 141 -3.07 -11.39 -4.25
N LEU A 142 -3.75 -11.16 -5.38
CA LEU A 142 -3.18 -10.55 -6.56
C LEU A 142 -3.89 -9.24 -6.83
N LEU A 143 -3.12 -8.20 -7.12
CA LEU A 143 -3.65 -6.87 -7.43
C LEU A 143 -3.21 -6.47 -8.83
N ALA A 144 -4.18 -6.01 -9.62
CA ALA A 144 -3.96 -5.33 -10.89
C ALA A 144 -3.77 -3.83 -10.63
N VAL A 145 -2.66 -3.28 -11.08
CA VAL A 145 -2.40 -1.84 -11.11
C VAL A 145 -2.45 -1.37 -12.55
N SER A 146 -3.28 -0.37 -12.83
CA SER A 146 -3.41 0.24 -14.15
C SER A 146 -2.85 1.66 -14.13
N PRO A 147 -1.56 1.85 -14.47
CA PRO A 147 -0.95 3.17 -14.57
C PRO A 147 -1.70 4.05 -15.58
N ARG A 148 -1.79 5.35 -15.29
CA ARG A 148 -2.39 6.35 -16.17
C ARG A 148 -1.50 7.59 -16.21
N PRO A 149 -1.21 8.17 -17.38
CA PRO A 149 -0.46 9.42 -17.45
C PRO A 149 -1.15 10.54 -16.65
N GLY A 150 -0.39 11.21 -15.76
CA GLY A 150 -0.86 12.38 -15.00
C GLY A 150 -1.95 12.12 -13.95
N ARG A 151 -2.26 10.86 -13.64
CA ARG A 151 -3.25 10.49 -12.60
C ARG A 151 -2.75 9.33 -11.76
N GLY A 152 -3.27 9.23 -10.55
CA GLY A 152 -3.08 8.03 -9.72
C GLY A 152 -3.53 6.78 -10.46
N ALA A 153 -2.70 5.73 -10.40
CA ALA A 153 -3.00 4.41 -10.90
C ALA A 153 -4.14 3.79 -10.08
N VAL A 154 -5.05 3.12 -10.79
CA VAL A 154 -6.14 2.37 -10.15
C VAL A 154 -5.61 1.01 -9.72
N VAL A 155 -5.80 0.66 -8.45
CA VAL A 155 -5.47 -0.66 -7.90
C VAL A 155 -6.77 -1.44 -7.72
N THR A 156 -6.83 -2.65 -8.28
CA THR A 156 -8.00 -3.54 -8.20
C THR A 156 -7.57 -4.94 -7.83
N GLY A 157 -8.29 -5.60 -6.92
CA GLY A 157 -8.05 -7.03 -6.66
C GLY A 157 -8.44 -7.88 -7.87
N MET A 158 -7.56 -8.81 -8.26
CA MET A 158 -7.92 -9.82 -9.27
C MET A 158 -8.82 -10.89 -8.66
N VAL A 159 -9.79 -11.37 -9.44
CA VAL A 159 -10.72 -12.43 -9.01
C VAL A 159 -10.00 -13.77 -9.09
N THR A 160 -9.36 -14.15 -7.98
CA THR A 160 -8.65 -15.42 -7.85
C THR A 160 -9.44 -16.41 -7.01
N LYS A 161 -9.31 -17.72 -7.30
CA LYS A 161 -9.88 -18.77 -6.45
C LYS A 161 -8.98 -18.98 -5.23
N GLY A 162 -9.47 -18.56 -4.07
CA GLY A 162 -8.87 -18.87 -2.77
C GLY A 162 -9.18 -20.30 -2.29
N PRO A 163 -8.51 -20.77 -1.22
CA PRO A 163 -8.84 -22.04 -0.61
C PRO A 163 -10.23 -22.01 0.03
N VAL A 164 -10.94 -23.14 0.00
CA VAL A 164 -12.21 -23.34 0.70
C VAL A 164 -11.97 -24.24 1.89
N VAL A 165 -12.16 -23.68 3.09
CA VAL A 165 -11.91 -24.36 4.36
C VAL A 165 -13.22 -24.48 5.14
N VAL A 166 -13.54 -25.70 5.58
CA VAL A 166 -14.70 -25.98 6.45
C VAL A 166 -14.18 -26.57 7.76
N GLY A 167 -14.30 -25.81 8.85
CA GLY A 167 -13.67 -26.17 10.12
C GLY A 167 -12.13 -26.15 9.98
N ARG A 168 -11.53 -27.34 10.01
CA ARG A 168 -10.08 -27.55 9.79
C ARG A 168 -9.77 -28.22 8.45
N GLU A 169 -10.78 -28.64 7.70
CA GLU A 169 -10.62 -29.39 6.46
C GLU A 169 -10.53 -28.46 5.25
N VAL A 170 -9.52 -28.65 4.41
CA VAL A 170 -9.40 -27.99 3.11
C VAL A 170 -10.24 -28.76 2.08
N ARG A 171 -11.41 -28.23 1.73
CA ARG A 171 -12.31 -28.82 0.72
C ARG A 171 -11.81 -28.58 -0.70
N SER A 172 -11.20 -27.42 -0.92
CA SER A 172 -10.56 -27.02 -2.17
C SER A 172 -9.31 -26.20 -1.86
N GLU A 173 -8.20 -26.52 -2.53
CA GLU A 173 -7.03 -25.64 -2.56
C GLU A 173 -7.32 -24.42 -3.45
N GLY A 174 -6.43 -23.42 -3.40
CA GLY A 174 -6.45 -22.21 -4.22
C GLY A 174 -5.23 -21.35 -3.92
N VAL A 175 -5.08 -20.24 -4.66
CA VAL A 175 -4.05 -19.23 -4.35
C VAL A 175 -4.32 -18.73 -2.93
N THR A 176 -3.30 -18.66 -2.09
CA THR A 176 -3.44 -18.33 -0.66
C THR A 176 -2.54 -17.16 -0.29
N ARG A 177 -1.24 -17.29 -0.52
CA ARG A 177 -0.19 -16.29 -0.21
C ARG A 177 0.81 -16.23 -1.38
N PRO A 178 0.47 -15.54 -2.48
CA PRO A 178 1.32 -15.47 -3.65
C PRO A 178 2.56 -14.64 -3.34
N TRP A 179 3.74 -15.14 -3.65
CA TRP A 179 5.02 -14.52 -3.29
C TRP A 179 5.75 -13.97 -4.52
N CYS A 180 5.76 -14.74 -5.60
CA CYS A 180 6.41 -14.40 -6.85
C CYS A 180 5.51 -14.76 -8.02
N LEU A 181 5.69 -14.08 -9.15
CA LEU A 181 4.94 -14.35 -10.36
C LEU A 181 5.74 -14.03 -11.61
N THR A 182 5.36 -14.63 -12.73
CA THR A 182 5.86 -14.32 -14.07
C THR A 182 4.75 -14.52 -15.11
N THR A 183 4.92 -13.99 -16.32
CA THR A 183 3.96 -14.21 -17.41
C THR A 183 4.23 -15.54 -18.11
N ALA A 184 3.16 -16.23 -18.46
CA ALA A 184 3.21 -17.44 -19.27
C ALA A 184 3.17 -17.08 -20.78
N PRO A 185 3.63 -17.97 -21.68
CA PRO A 185 3.62 -17.72 -23.12
C PRO A 185 2.22 -17.52 -23.72
N ASP A 186 1.19 -18.07 -23.07
CA ASP A 186 -0.21 -17.91 -23.44
C ASP A 186 -0.85 -16.60 -22.94
N GLY A 187 -0.05 -15.71 -22.34
CA GLY A 187 -0.53 -14.46 -21.73
C GLY A 187 -1.14 -14.64 -20.34
N GLY A 188 -1.15 -15.86 -19.80
CA GLY A 188 -1.51 -16.12 -18.41
C GLY A 188 -0.41 -15.72 -17.43
N LEU A 189 -0.62 -16.05 -16.16
CA LEU A 189 0.30 -15.83 -15.06
C LEU A 189 0.71 -17.17 -14.45
N ILE A 190 2.00 -17.31 -14.14
CA ILE A 190 2.51 -18.36 -13.26
C ILE A 190 2.78 -17.74 -11.90
N VAL A 191 2.18 -18.28 -10.84
CA VAL A 191 2.24 -17.71 -9.48
C VAL A 191 2.79 -18.72 -8.51
N GLY A 192 3.91 -18.41 -7.87
CA GLY A 192 4.45 -19.15 -6.74
C GLY A 192 3.75 -18.74 -5.44
N ASP A 193 3.13 -19.70 -4.76
CA ASP A 193 2.33 -19.53 -3.54
C ASP A 193 2.96 -20.22 -2.33
N LEU A 194 3.00 -19.52 -1.20
CA LEU A 194 3.59 -20.02 0.06
C LEU A 194 2.67 -20.97 0.85
N GLY A 195 1.41 -21.11 0.46
CA GLY A 195 0.40 -21.77 1.29
C GLY A 195 0.30 -21.13 2.67
N LEU A 196 0.12 -21.96 3.70
CA LEU A 196 0.15 -21.58 5.11
C LEU A 196 1.39 -22.19 5.79
N PRO A 197 1.97 -21.52 6.80
CA PRO A 197 3.02 -22.10 7.62
C PRO A 197 2.61 -23.42 8.26
N ASP A 198 3.61 -24.29 8.46
CA ASP A 198 3.42 -25.52 9.24
C ASP A 198 2.98 -25.19 10.68
N GLY A 199 2.29 -26.12 11.33
CA GLY A 199 1.76 -25.94 12.70
C GLY A 199 0.38 -25.29 12.80
N LEU A 200 -0.17 -24.77 11.70
CA LEU A 200 -1.55 -24.31 11.64
C LEU A 200 -2.58 -25.46 11.67
N ALA A 201 -3.77 -25.19 12.23
CA ALA A 201 -4.86 -26.17 12.21
C ALA A 201 -5.34 -26.51 10.79
N VAL A 202 -5.13 -25.59 9.84
CA VAL A 202 -5.44 -25.75 8.42
C VAL A 202 -4.12 -25.85 7.67
N GLN A 203 -3.93 -26.94 6.93
CA GLN A 203 -2.69 -27.23 6.22
C GLN A 203 -2.85 -26.91 4.73
N LEU A 204 -2.20 -25.84 4.28
CA LEU A 204 -2.11 -25.48 2.86
C LEU A 204 -0.64 -25.46 2.48
N LYS A 205 -0.25 -26.34 1.56
CA LYS A 205 1.15 -26.48 1.15
C LYS A 205 1.54 -25.38 0.16
N ASN A 206 2.85 -25.16 0.02
CA ASN A 206 3.38 -24.36 -1.08
C ASN A 206 2.96 -24.95 -2.44
N ARG A 207 2.63 -24.07 -3.39
CA ARG A 207 2.15 -24.45 -4.73
C ARG A 207 2.69 -23.50 -5.79
N VAL A 208 2.57 -23.93 -7.05
CA VAL A 208 2.65 -23.05 -8.21
C VAL A 208 1.35 -23.19 -8.97
N TRP A 209 0.78 -22.05 -9.39
CA TRP A 209 -0.50 -21.98 -10.09
C TRP A 209 -0.29 -21.40 -11.49
N HIS A 210 -1.03 -21.91 -12.48
CA HIS A 210 -1.27 -21.21 -13.74
C HIS A 210 -2.63 -20.53 -13.63
N LEU A 211 -2.67 -19.24 -13.93
CA LEU A 211 -3.86 -18.42 -13.97
C LEU A 211 -4.01 -17.83 -15.38
N ASP A 212 -5.22 -17.67 -15.87
CA ASP A 212 -5.45 -16.84 -17.05
C ASP A 212 -5.27 -15.34 -16.74
N ALA A 213 -5.37 -14.49 -17.76
CA ALA A 213 -5.24 -13.04 -17.60
C ALA A 213 -6.32 -12.39 -16.70
N ALA A 214 -7.44 -13.10 -16.46
CA ALA A 214 -8.50 -12.68 -15.54
C ALA A 214 -8.26 -13.16 -14.10
N GLY A 215 -7.32 -14.08 -13.87
CA GLY A 215 -6.98 -14.65 -12.58
C GLY A 215 -7.63 -16.01 -12.28
N ALA A 216 -8.30 -16.64 -13.25
CA ALA A 216 -8.91 -17.94 -13.07
C ALA A 216 -7.85 -19.05 -13.10
N CYS A 217 -7.86 -19.93 -12.08
CA CYS A 217 -6.99 -21.10 -12.05
C CYS A 217 -7.46 -22.17 -13.03
N ASP A 218 -6.51 -22.98 -13.47
CA ASP A 218 -6.82 -24.28 -14.07
C ASP A 218 -7.64 -25.17 -13.15
N MET A 219 -8.57 -25.93 -13.73
CA MET A 219 -9.50 -26.77 -13.01
C MET A 219 -9.41 -28.21 -13.50
N ALA A 220 -9.53 -29.18 -12.59
CA ALA A 220 -9.60 -30.60 -12.93
C ALA A 220 -10.50 -31.40 -11.96
N GLY A 221 -10.93 -32.60 -12.39
CA GLY A 221 -11.75 -33.52 -11.61
C GLY A 221 -13.25 -33.22 -11.62
N ALA A 222 -14.02 -34.06 -10.90
CA ALA A 222 -15.46 -33.92 -10.70
C ALA A 222 -15.80 -34.08 -9.20
N PRO A 223 -16.24 -33.02 -8.49
CA PRO A 223 -16.44 -31.65 -8.98
C PRO A 223 -15.10 -30.96 -9.36
N PRO A 224 -15.12 -29.96 -10.26
CA PRO A 224 -13.92 -29.24 -10.66
C PRO A 224 -13.23 -28.56 -9.46
N LYS A 225 -11.94 -28.83 -9.27
CA LYS A 225 -11.08 -28.21 -8.26
C LYS A 225 -9.87 -27.53 -8.90
N PRO A 226 -9.34 -26.44 -8.32
CA PRO A 226 -8.11 -25.82 -8.81
C PRO A 226 -6.96 -26.84 -8.89
N LEU A 227 -6.26 -26.84 -10.03
CA LEU A 227 -5.16 -27.76 -10.33
C LEU A 227 -3.83 -27.00 -10.23
N PRO A 228 -3.02 -27.22 -9.17
CA PRO A 228 -1.66 -26.71 -9.12
C PRO A 228 -0.78 -27.36 -10.19
N ILE A 229 0.19 -26.59 -10.70
CA ILE A 229 1.20 -27.06 -11.64
C ILE A 229 2.04 -28.16 -11.00
N ALA A 230 2.20 -29.28 -11.72
CA ALA A 230 3.07 -30.40 -11.35
C ALA A 230 2.89 -30.87 -9.88
N LYS A 231 1.65 -30.84 -9.36
CA LYS A 231 1.29 -31.02 -7.93
C LYS A 231 2.00 -32.19 -7.24
N THR A 232 2.17 -33.32 -7.94
CA THR A 232 2.74 -34.56 -7.38
C THR A 232 4.26 -34.63 -7.46
N THR A 233 4.87 -33.96 -8.43
CA THR A 233 6.31 -34.04 -8.72
C THR A 233 7.08 -32.81 -8.23
N LEU A 234 6.42 -31.66 -8.13
CA LEU A 234 7.04 -30.41 -7.69
C LEU A 234 7.07 -30.36 -6.16
N THR A 235 8.26 -30.57 -5.59
CA THR A 235 8.45 -30.57 -4.13
C THR A 235 9.01 -29.22 -3.70
N LEU A 236 8.32 -28.53 -2.78
CA LEU A 236 8.62 -27.15 -2.40
C LEU A 236 8.64 -26.99 -0.88
N THR A 237 9.73 -26.45 -0.34
CA THR A 237 9.79 -26.03 1.08
C THR A 237 9.20 -24.63 1.28
N ARG A 238 9.56 -23.71 0.39
CA ARG A 238 9.02 -22.36 0.28
C ARG A 238 9.39 -21.82 -1.09
N VAL A 239 8.41 -21.60 -1.97
CA VAL A 239 8.70 -21.04 -3.30
C VAL A 239 9.24 -19.62 -3.16
N VAL A 240 10.30 -19.31 -3.90
CA VAL A 240 10.95 -18.00 -3.87
C VAL A 240 10.80 -17.30 -5.22
N ALA A 241 11.03 -18.02 -6.32
CA ALA A 241 10.97 -17.43 -7.65
C ALA A 241 10.44 -18.43 -8.68
N VAL A 242 9.77 -17.89 -9.70
CA VAL A 242 9.33 -18.60 -10.90
C VAL A 242 9.77 -17.81 -12.12
N ALA A 243 10.23 -18.50 -13.16
CA ALA A 243 10.61 -17.87 -14.43
C ALA A 243 10.31 -18.80 -15.59
N VAL A 244 9.88 -18.27 -16.74
CA VAL A 244 9.59 -19.07 -17.95
C VAL A 244 10.62 -18.74 -19.02
N ARG A 245 11.32 -19.76 -19.50
CA ARG A 245 12.14 -19.67 -20.72
C ARG A 245 11.26 -19.97 -21.92
N LYS A 246 11.45 -19.23 -23.01
CA LYS A 246 10.81 -19.50 -24.31
C LYS A 246 11.72 -20.38 -25.17
N ASN A 247 11.13 -21.21 -26.03
CA ASN A 247 11.83 -22.04 -27.04
C ASN A 247 12.91 -23.02 -26.50
N PRO A 248 12.53 -24.22 -26.01
CA PRO A 248 11.18 -24.64 -25.68
C PRO A 248 10.67 -23.93 -24.42
N ASP A 249 9.35 -23.86 -24.31
CA ASP A 249 8.69 -23.30 -23.15
C ASP A 249 8.93 -24.20 -21.93
N THR A 250 9.70 -23.68 -20.97
CA THR A 250 10.05 -24.37 -19.73
C THR A 250 9.87 -23.44 -18.56
N LEU A 251 9.07 -23.86 -17.58
CA LEU A 251 8.93 -23.19 -16.30
C LEU A 251 10.03 -23.66 -15.35
N TYR A 252 10.74 -22.71 -14.77
CA TYR A 252 11.71 -22.93 -13.70
C TYR A 252 11.13 -22.45 -12.38
N VAL A 253 11.26 -23.29 -11.35
CA VAL A 253 10.80 -23.01 -9.99
C VAL A 253 11.98 -23.14 -9.05
N LEU A 254 12.24 -22.09 -8.27
CA LEU A 254 13.28 -22.05 -7.24
C LEU A 254 12.63 -21.95 -5.87
N ASP A 255 13.02 -22.85 -4.96
CA ASP A 255 12.60 -22.79 -3.56
C ASP A 255 13.72 -22.27 -2.64
N ARG A 256 13.35 -21.99 -1.38
CA ARG A 256 14.26 -21.46 -0.36
C ARG A 256 15.37 -22.45 0.03
N ALA A 257 15.16 -23.74 -0.19
CA ALA A 257 16.17 -24.78 0.00
C ALA A 257 17.12 -24.90 -1.21
N GLY A 258 17.03 -23.98 -2.18
CA GLY A 258 17.89 -23.92 -3.37
C GLY A 258 17.64 -25.01 -4.39
N ARG A 259 16.53 -25.75 -4.28
CA ARG A 259 16.16 -26.72 -5.31
C ARG A 259 15.64 -25.98 -6.52
N LEU A 260 16.38 -26.08 -7.62
CA LEU A 260 15.98 -25.56 -8.92
C LEU A 260 15.34 -26.70 -9.72
N GLN A 261 14.04 -26.57 -9.99
CA GLN A 261 13.25 -27.55 -10.73
C GLN A 261 12.76 -26.97 -12.05
N ALA A 262 12.66 -27.81 -13.07
CA ALA A 262 12.14 -27.48 -14.39
C ALA A 262 10.85 -28.26 -14.68
N VAL A 263 9.86 -27.59 -15.27
CA VAL A 263 8.58 -28.17 -15.71
C VAL A 263 8.40 -27.82 -17.19
N PRO A 264 8.36 -28.81 -18.11
CA PRO A 264 8.16 -28.54 -19.53
C PRO A 264 6.72 -28.10 -19.83
N ALA A 265 6.54 -27.32 -20.89
CA ALA A 265 5.22 -27.07 -21.46
C ALA A 265 4.49 -28.39 -21.79
N PRO A 266 3.15 -28.46 -21.62
CA PRO A 266 2.23 -27.36 -21.34
C PRO A 266 2.10 -26.98 -19.84
N PHE A 267 3.08 -27.28 -18.99
CA PHE A 267 3.16 -27.04 -17.53
C PHE A 267 2.13 -27.81 -16.69
N ARG A 268 0.89 -27.96 -17.19
CA ARG A 268 -0.24 -28.61 -16.52
C ARG A 268 -0.06 -30.10 -16.30
N THR A 269 0.55 -30.77 -17.29
CA THR A 269 0.78 -32.22 -17.29
C THR A 269 2.26 -32.58 -17.19
N GLY A 270 3.15 -31.60 -17.30
CA GLY A 270 4.59 -31.80 -17.21
C GLY A 270 5.01 -32.23 -15.80
N ALA A 271 5.82 -33.28 -15.73
CA ALA A 271 6.48 -33.65 -14.48
C ALA A 271 7.63 -32.67 -14.18
N ALA A 272 7.73 -32.22 -12.93
CA ALA A 272 8.86 -31.45 -12.48
C ALA A 272 10.10 -32.33 -12.38
N THR A 273 11.23 -31.86 -12.90
CA THR A 273 12.54 -32.50 -12.77
C THR A 273 13.47 -31.56 -12.04
N GLN A 274 14.13 -32.04 -10.99
CA GLN A 274 15.17 -31.25 -10.32
C GLN A 274 16.41 -31.18 -11.20
N LEU A 275 16.85 -29.96 -11.54
CA LEU A 275 18.05 -29.74 -12.33
C LEU A 275 19.30 -29.75 -11.47
N THR A 276 19.27 -29.00 -10.37
CA THR A 276 20.41 -28.86 -9.46
C THR A 276 19.98 -28.27 -8.12
N SER A 277 20.91 -28.22 -7.16
CA SER A 277 20.80 -27.42 -5.94
C SER A 277 21.76 -26.23 -6.03
N LEU A 278 21.26 -25.03 -5.74
CA LEU A 278 22.05 -23.80 -5.77
C LEU A 278 22.77 -23.51 -4.44
N ILE A 279 22.44 -24.25 -3.38
CA ILE A 279 23.15 -24.14 -2.09
C ILE A 279 24.60 -24.59 -2.28
N SER A 280 25.54 -23.70 -1.95
CA SER A 280 26.94 -24.06 -1.68
C SER A 280 27.10 -24.35 -0.19
N GLY A 281 27.77 -25.45 0.16
CA GLY A 281 28.00 -25.81 1.56
C GLY A 281 28.74 -24.68 2.31
N GLY A 282 28.33 -24.42 3.56
CA GLY A 282 28.98 -23.47 4.46
C GLY A 282 28.58 -22.00 4.33
N THR A 283 27.64 -21.65 3.44
CA THR A 283 27.16 -20.26 3.26
C THR A 283 25.64 -20.18 3.37
N THR A 284 25.13 -19.07 3.92
CA THR A 284 23.70 -18.77 3.88
C THR A 284 23.24 -18.65 2.43
N PHE A 285 22.21 -19.40 2.05
CA PHE A 285 21.56 -19.27 0.74
C PHE A 285 20.19 -18.63 0.94
N ALA A 286 20.02 -17.44 0.38
CA ALA A 286 18.86 -16.60 0.57
C ALA A 286 18.43 -15.99 -0.78
N PRO A 287 17.95 -16.82 -1.71
CA PRO A 287 17.50 -16.34 -3.01
C PRO A 287 16.35 -15.37 -2.83
N VAL A 288 16.29 -14.39 -3.73
CA VAL A 288 15.33 -13.29 -3.71
C VAL A 288 14.47 -13.32 -4.96
N ALA A 289 15.11 -13.43 -6.14
CA ALA A 289 14.44 -13.38 -7.43
C ALA A 289 15.18 -14.25 -8.45
N MET A 290 14.46 -14.62 -9.53
CA MET A 290 15.00 -15.34 -10.67
C MET A 290 14.36 -14.82 -11.96
N ALA A 291 15.17 -14.67 -13.00
CA ALA A 291 14.71 -14.31 -14.34
C ALA A 291 15.45 -15.14 -15.39
N VAL A 292 14.95 -15.17 -16.62
CA VAL A 292 15.60 -15.81 -17.77
C VAL A 292 16.15 -14.72 -18.67
N ASP A 293 17.42 -14.80 -19.02
CA ASP A 293 18.03 -13.86 -19.96
C ASP A 293 17.80 -14.24 -21.42
N ALA A 294 18.27 -13.40 -22.35
CA ALA A 294 18.11 -13.64 -23.79
C ALA A 294 18.86 -14.89 -24.30
N ALA A 295 19.87 -15.38 -23.58
CA ALA A 295 20.57 -16.62 -23.91
C ALA A 295 19.84 -17.87 -23.38
N GLY A 296 18.76 -17.68 -22.61
CA GLY A 296 18.05 -18.77 -21.94
C GLY A 296 18.74 -19.26 -20.67
N ASP A 297 19.76 -18.54 -20.18
CA ASP A 297 20.39 -18.77 -18.89
C ASP A 297 19.50 -18.17 -17.78
N LEU A 298 19.45 -18.83 -16.62
CA LEU A 298 18.71 -18.34 -15.47
C LEU A 298 19.61 -17.45 -14.64
N ILE A 299 19.12 -16.27 -14.30
CA ILE A 299 19.80 -15.30 -13.45
C ILE A 299 19.08 -15.30 -12.11
N VAL A 300 19.75 -15.81 -11.08
CA VAL A 300 19.23 -15.85 -9.70
C VAL A 300 19.96 -14.81 -8.87
N LEU A 301 19.20 -13.95 -8.20
CA LEU A 301 19.71 -12.99 -7.24
C LEU A 301 19.69 -13.60 -5.84
N ASP A 302 20.86 -13.75 -5.23
CA ASP A 302 21.03 -14.26 -3.87
C ASP A 302 21.44 -13.12 -2.93
N ARG A 303 20.77 -13.05 -1.77
CA ARG A 303 20.97 -11.98 -0.79
C ARG A 303 22.33 -12.05 -0.10
N GLY A 304 22.85 -13.24 0.14
CA GLY A 304 24.04 -13.40 0.97
C GLY A 304 23.86 -12.78 2.37
N ASP A 305 24.98 -12.40 2.99
CA ASP A 305 25.07 -11.81 4.33
C ASP A 305 25.52 -10.33 4.31
N GLY A 306 25.57 -9.71 3.12
CA GLY A 306 25.93 -8.31 2.89
C GLY A 306 27.33 -8.09 2.26
N PRO A 307 27.61 -6.92 1.66
CA PRO A 307 28.89 -6.63 1.00
C PRO A 307 30.10 -6.76 1.93
N GLY A 308 31.22 -7.25 1.39
CA GLY A 308 32.48 -7.42 2.13
C GLY A 308 32.49 -8.60 3.11
N THR A 309 31.37 -9.29 3.31
CA THR A 309 31.33 -10.55 4.06
C THR A 309 31.90 -11.71 3.22
N PRO A 310 32.21 -12.87 3.82
CA PRO A 310 32.58 -14.07 3.07
C PRO A 310 31.49 -14.57 2.09
N ASN A 311 30.26 -14.08 2.23
CA ASN A 311 29.10 -14.50 1.45
C ASN A 311 28.32 -13.27 0.97
N PRO A 312 28.89 -12.41 0.12
CA PRO A 312 28.22 -11.17 -0.30
C PRO A 312 26.99 -11.46 -1.17
N PRO A 313 26.10 -10.47 -1.35
CA PRO A 313 25.09 -10.50 -2.40
C PRO A 313 25.73 -10.89 -3.74
N LYS A 314 25.05 -11.73 -4.52
CA LYS A 314 25.64 -12.29 -5.74
C LYS A 314 24.58 -12.63 -6.77
N ILE A 315 25.03 -12.66 -8.02
CA ILE A 315 24.27 -13.24 -9.11
C ILE A 315 24.77 -14.65 -9.37
N ILE A 316 23.84 -15.60 -9.40
CA ILE A 316 24.08 -16.98 -9.78
C ILE A 316 23.52 -17.17 -11.19
N THR A 317 24.40 -17.42 -12.16
CA THR A 317 23.99 -17.74 -13.53
C THR A 317 23.92 -19.24 -13.67
N VAL A 318 22.77 -19.77 -14.06
CA VAL A 318 22.54 -21.19 -14.29
C VAL A 318 22.23 -21.42 -15.76
N ARG A 319 23.15 -22.06 -16.48
CA ARG A 319 22.90 -22.61 -17.80
C ARG A 319 22.24 -23.97 -17.64
N PRO A 320 21.00 -24.19 -18.12
CA PRO A 320 20.34 -25.48 -17.91
C PRO A 320 20.92 -26.61 -18.76
N SER A 321 21.53 -26.31 -19.92
CA SER A 321 22.05 -27.31 -20.86
C SER A 321 23.22 -26.76 -21.69
N PRO A 322 24.43 -27.36 -21.63
CA PRO A 322 24.86 -28.27 -20.55
C PRO A 322 24.77 -27.57 -19.20
N LEU A 323 24.47 -28.32 -18.14
CA LEU A 323 24.29 -27.74 -16.81
C LEU A 323 25.60 -27.07 -16.34
N ALA A 324 25.56 -25.76 -16.13
CA ALA A 324 26.66 -25.01 -15.54
C ALA A 324 26.14 -23.95 -14.58
N VAL A 325 26.84 -23.75 -13.46
CA VAL A 325 26.48 -22.76 -12.43
C VAL A 325 27.70 -21.88 -12.14
N THR A 326 27.57 -20.58 -12.39
CA THR A 326 28.59 -19.58 -12.03
C THR A 326 28.03 -18.60 -11.02
N ARG A 327 28.89 -18.07 -10.15
CA ARG A 327 28.51 -17.14 -9.08
C ARG A 327 29.40 -15.91 -9.17
N THR A 328 28.79 -14.74 -9.33
CA THR A 328 29.50 -13.47 -9.42
C THR A 328 29.09 -12.59 -8.25
N PRO A 329 30.01 -12.26 -7.32
CA PRO A 329 29.70 -11.40 -6.18
C PRO A 329 29.41 -9.96 -6.65
N LEU A 330 28.42 -9.35 -6.02
CA LEU A 330 28.13 -7.92 -6.12
C LEU A 330 28.88 -7.18 -5.01
N ARG A 331 29.29 -5.95 -5.30
CA ARG A 331 30.21 -5.17 -4.47
C ARG A 331 29.50 -4.03 -3.75
N THR A 332 28.47 -3.44 -4.35
CA THR A 332 27.81 -2.24 -3.81
C THR A 332 26.40 -2.51 -3.31
N VAL A 333 25.68 -3.45 -3.92
CA VAL A 333 24.32 -3.85 -3.51
C VAL A 333 24.32 -4.38 -2.08
N ARG A 334 23.51 -3.82 -1.18
CA ARG A 334 23.51 -4.20 0.25
C ARG A 334 22.43 -5.21 0.62
N GLU A 335 21.18 -4.91 0.31
CA GLU A 335 20.00 -5.73 0.57
C GLU A 335 19.23 -5.91 -0.74
N PRO A 336 19.59 -6.86 -1.61
CA PRO A 336 18.81 -7.11 -2.81
C PRO A 336 17.40 -7.60 -2.46
N LEU A 337 16.39 -6.97 -3.06
CA LEU A 337 14.97 -7.27 -2.85
C LEU A 337 14.23 -7.63 -4.14
N SER A 338 14.75 -7.28 -5.31
CA SER A 338 14.16 -7.61 -6.60
C SER A 338 15.18 -7.63 -7.74
N LEU A 339 14.82 -8.30 -8.84
CA LEU A 339 15.64 -8.43 -10.05
C LEU A 339 14.76 -8.24 -11.28
N ALA A 340 15.25 -7.45 -12.25
CA ALA A 340 14.79 -7.44 -13.63
C ALA A 340 15.99 -7.52 -14.58
N ILE A 341 15.75 -8.02 -15.79
CA ILE A 341 16.74 -8.05 -16.87
C ILE A 341 16.26 -7.06 -17.94
N GLU A 342 17.12 -6.12 -18.28
CA GLU A 342 16.86 -5.14 -19.33
C GLU A 342 17.04 -5.76 -20.72
N PRO A 343 16.43 -5.19 -21.78
CA PRO A 343 16.58 -5.70 -23.14
C PRO A 343 18.03 -5.78 -23.64
N ASP A 344 18.92 -4.93 -23.12
CA ASP A 344 20.36 -4.93 -23.43
C ASP A 344 21.15 -6.00 -22.65
N GLY A 345 20.48 -6.81 -21.84
CA GLY A 345 21.07 -7.86 -21.02
C GLY A 345 21.68 -7.37 -19.70
N THR A 346 21.64 -6.07 -19.42
CA THR A 346 22.01 -5.53 -18.10
C THR A 346 20.98 -5.92 -17.05
N LEU A 347 21.40 -5.97 -15.80
CA LEU A 347 20.52 -6.31 -14.69
C LEU A 347 20.09 -5.04 -13.98
N LEU A 348 18.85 -4.99 -13.53
CA LEU A 348 18.34 -3.97 -12.63
C LEU A 348 17.97 -4.63 -11.31
N ILE A 349 18.55 -4.15 -10.23
CA ILE A 349 18.36 -4.70 -8.88
C ILE A 349 17.71 -3.64 -8.01
N GLY A 350 16.61 -3.99 -7.35
CA GLY A 350 16.08 -3.19 -6.25
C GLY A 350 16.90 -3.48 -5.00
N ASP A 351 17.57 -2.46 -4.47
CA ASP A 351 18.39 -2.54 -3.25
C ASP A 351 17.68 -1.80 -2.10
N GLY A 352 17.37 -2.52 -1.02
CA GLY A 352 16.83 -1.94 0.20
C GLY A 352 17.85 -1.12 0.99
N GLY A 353 19.14 -1.21 0.66
CA GLY A 353 20.20 -0.51 1.37
C GLY A 353 20.42 -1.04 2.80
N VAL A 354 20.85 -0.17 3.71
CA VAL A 354 21.05 -0.52 5.13
C VAL A 354 19.71 -0.82 5.79
N GLN A 355 19.56 -2.01 6.37
CA GLN A 355 18.29 -2.47 6.98
C GLN A 355 18.08 -1.97 8.40
N GLU A 356 19.16 -1.72 9.14
CA GLU A 356 19.17 -1.09 10.47
C GLU A 356 19.84 0.29 10.36
N PRO A 357 19.17 1.30 9.80
CA PRO A 357 19.76 2.61 9.58
C PRO A 357 20.00 3.36 10.89
N GLU A 358 21.17 3.98 11.01
CA GLU A 358 21.58 4.80 12.15
C GLU A 358 21.17 6.28 11.98
N ASN A 359 20.93 6.71 10.73
CA ASN A 359 20.56 8.07 10.41
C ASN A 359 19.63 8.16 9.18
N PRO A 360 18.91 9.29 8.99
CA PRO A 360 17.95 9.43 7.90
C PRO A 360 18.52 9.29 6.49
N ALA A 361 19.81 9.55 6.26
CA ALA A 361 20.41 9.39 4.93
C ALA A 361 20.51 7.92 4.48
N GLN A 362 20.33 6.97 5.41
CA GLN A 362 20.29 5.54 5.15
C GLN A 362 18.86 4.99 5.01
N PHE A 363 17.83 5.83 5.19
CA PHE A 363 16.43 5.42 5.04
C PHE A 363 16.08 5.05 3.61
N PRO A 364 16.55 5.77 2.57
CA PRO A 364 16.19 5.41 1.21
C PRO A 364 16.80 4.07 0.77
N GLY A 365 16.02 3.30 0.02
CA GLY A 365 16.52 2.26 -0.87
C GLY A 365 17.03 2.88 -2.19
N ASN A 366 17.38 2.03 -3.15
CA ASN A 366 17.77 2.49 -4.48
C ASN A 366 17.57 1.41 -5.56
N LEU A 367 17.86 1.77 -6.80
CA LEU A 367 18.01 0.85 -7.91
C LEU A 367 19.48 0.80 -8.34
N VAL A 368 20.01 -0.39 -8.55
CA VAL A 368 21.38 -0.61 -9.02
C VAL A 368 21.34 -1.28 -10.38
N LYS A 369 21.87 -0.61 -11.40
CA LYS A 369 22.12 -1.19 -12.72
C LYS A 369 23.44 -1.94 -12.69
N VAL A 370 23.44 -3.19 -13.14
CA VAL A 370 24.63 -4.03 -13.25
C VAL A 370 24.91 -4.32 -14.71
N ASP A 371 26.02 -3.78 -15.22
CA ASP A 371 26.54 -4.10 -16.54
C ASP A 371 27.47 -5.30 -16.45
N ARG A 372 27.10 -6.38 -17.13
CA ARG A 372 27.81 -7.66 -17.16
C ARG A 372 28.49 -7.97 -18.50
N ARG A 373 28.60 -6.99 -19.39
CA ARG A 373 29.21 -7.17 -20.73
C ARG A 373 30.73 -7.34 -20.69
N THR A 374 31.37 -6.89 -19.61
CA THR A 374 32.80 -7.06 -19.34
C THR A 374 33.05 -8.13 -18.27
N PRO A 375 34.24 -8.75 -18.22
CA PRO A 375 34.57 -9.73 -17.16
C PRO A 375 34.49 -9.14 -15.75
N VAL A 376 34.76 -7.84 -15.61
CA VAL A 376 34.56 -7.09 -14.38
C VAL A 376 33.25 -6.32 -14.49
N TRP A 377 32.25 -6.72 -13.71
CA TRP A 377 30.93 -6.09 -13.75
C TRP A 377 30.98 -4.68 -13.16
N THR A 378 30.17 -3.79 -13.72
CA THR A 378 30.02 -2.42 -13.23
C THR A 378 28.65 -2.26 -12.56
N GLU A 379 28.64 -1.78 -11.32
CA GLU A 379 27.42 -1.53 -10.54
C GLU A 379 27.21 0.00 -10.44
N THR A 380 26.05 0.48 -10.86
CA THR A 380 25.72 1.92 -10.89
C THR A 380 24.38 2.18 -10.23
N THR A 381 24.40 2.98 -9.16
CA THR A 381 23.19 3.49 -8.50
C THR A 381 22.45 4.46 -9.42
N LEU A 382 21.15 4.28 -9.60
CA LEU A 382 20.37 5.05 -10.57
C LEU A 382 19.63 6.26 -9.98
N LEU A 383 19.25 6.21 -8.71
CA LEU A 383 18.49 7.29 -8.07
C LEU A 383 19.39 8.14 -7.17
N PRO A 384 19.10 9.44 -7.00
CA PRO A 384 19.80 10.27 -6.03
C PRO A 384 19.62 9.73 -4.60
N ALA A 385 20.50 10.15 -3.68
CA ALA A 385 20.42 9.74 -2.27
C ALA A 385 19.05 10.10 -1.65
N ALA A 386 18.53 11.29 -1.96
CA ALA A 386 17.18 11.70 -1.58
C ALA A 386 16.16 11.18 -2.61
N ASN A 387 15.67 9.96 -2.41
CA ASN A 387 14.62 9.36 -3.22
C ASN A 387 13.56 8.68 -2.31
N PRO A 388 12.35 8.42 -2.82
CA PRO A 388 11.25 7.89 -2.01
C PRO A 388 11.24 6.36 -1.84
N LEU A 389 12.17 5.62 -2.45
CA LEU A 389 12.22 4.17 -2.27
C LEU A 389 12.67 3.83 -0.85
N VAL A 390 12.17 2.74 -0.31
CA VAL A 390 12.53 2.19 1.00
C VAL A 390 12.91 0.72 0.86
N ALA A 391 12.03 -0.08 0.24
CA ALA A 391 12.21 -1.51 0.05
C ALA A 391 11.66 -1.95 -1.33
N PRO A 392 12.44 -1.81 -2.42
CA PRO A 392 12.03 -2.13 -3.79
C PRO A 392 11.93 -3.65 -4.03
N THR A 393 10.76 -4.22 -3.79
CA THR A 393 10.46 -5.67 -3.83
C THR A 393 10.02 -6.20 -5.19
N GLY A 394 9.74 -5.33 -6.16
CA GLY A 394 9.41 -5.76 -7.52
C GLY A 394 9.78 -4.72 -8.55
N LEU A 395 10.17 -5.19 -9.73
CA LEU A 395 10.54 -4.35 -10.87
C LEU A 395 9.82 -4.87 -12.11
N ALA A 396 9.22 -3.97 -12.87
CA ALA A 396 8.58 -4.34 -14.13
C ALA A 396 8.67 -3.17 -15.13
N ARG A 397 8.80 -3.52 -16.42
CA ARG A 397 8.61 -2.57 -17.51
C ARG A 397 7.34 -2.92 -18.27
N THR A 398 6.48 -1.94 -18.48
CA THR A 398 5.33 -2.07 -19.38
C THR A 398 5.79 -1.99 -20.84
N ARG A 399 4.86 -2.26 -21.76
CA ARG A 399 5.14 -2.27 -23.21
C ARG A 399 5.71 -0.95 -23.75
N ASP A 400 5.31 0.18 -23.17
CA ASP A 400 5.84 1.52 -23.49
C ASP A 400 7.28 1.77 -22.99
N GLY A 401 7.88 0.79 -22.29
CA GLY A 401 9.22 0.89 -21.72
C GLY A 401 9.28 1.60 -20.37
N SER A 402 8.17 2.11 -19.83
CA SER A 402 8.13 2.76 -18.52
C SER A 402 8.54 1.79 -17.41
N LEU A 403 9.47 2.21 -16.54
CA LEU A 403 9.91 1.43 -15.40
C LEU A 403 9.02 1.68 -14.18
N TYR A 404 8.53 0.61 -13.59
CA TYR A 404 7.79 0.64 -12.34
C TYR A 404 8.51 -0.16 -11.25
N VAL A 405 8.46 0.38 -10.04
CA VAL A 405 9.04 -0.20 -8.83
C VAL A 405 7.92 -0.44 -7.84
N LEU A 406 7.77 -1.68 -7.39
CA LEU A 406 6.94 -2.04 -6.26
C LEU A 406 7.79 -1.87 -4.99
N ASP A 407 7.36 -0.98 -4.11
CA ASP A 407 8.05 -0.70 -2.85
C ASP A 407 7.19 -1.13 -1.66
N ALA A 408 7.74 -1.93 -0.75
CA ALA A 408 7.03 -2.42 0.42
C ALA A 408 6.93 -1.38 1.56
N GLY A 409 7.72 -0.29 1.50
CA GLY A 409 7.67 0.84 2.42
C GLY A 409 8.18 0.55 3.83
N LEU A 410 8.80 -0.60 4.09
CA LEU A 410 9.30 -0.98 5.43
C LEU A 410 10.82 -1.10 5.44
N LYS A 411 11.42 -0.62 6.52
CA LYS A 411 12.84 -0.82 6.81
C LYS A 411 13.01 -1.11 8.31
N PRO A 412 13.58 -2.27 8.70
CA PRO A 412 14.04 -3.35 7.82
C PRO A 412 12.90 -4.00 7.03
N PHE A 413 13.19 -4.50 5.83
CA PHE A 413 12.20 -5.22 5.03
C PHE A 413 11.75 -6.48 5.77
N SER A 414 12.70 -7.28 6.28
CA SER A 414 12.44 -8.39 7.20
C SER A 414 12.48 -7.85 8.63
N PRO A 415 11.34 -7.67 9.32
CA PRO A 415 11.33 -7.04 10.64
C PRO A 415 12.09 -7.83 11.69
N SER A 416 12.61 -7.11 12.70
CA SER A 416 13.30 -7.71 13.84
C SER A 416 12.41 -8.68 14.61
N THR A 417 12.99 -9.75 15.17
CA THR A 417 12.26 -10.65 16.05
C THR A 417 11.81 -9.99 17.37
N THR A 418 12.38 -8.86 17.77
CA THR A 418 12.05 -8.25 19.09
C THR A 418 10.90 -7.26 19.04
N ASP A 419 10.87 -6.40 18.02
CA ASP A 419 9.80 -5.42 17.82
C ASP A 419 9.50 -5.24 16.33
N PRO A 420 8.82 -6.22 15.72
CA PRO A 420 8.65 -6.25 14.28
C PRO A 420 7.66 -5.20 13.75
N TYR A 421 6.97 -4.47 14.63
CA TYR A 421 6.01 -3.42 14.26
C TYR A 421 6.51 -2.00 14.55
N ILE A 422 7.69 -1.83 15.16
CA ILE A 422 8.37 -0.53 15.24
C ILE A 422 9.57 -0.58 14.32
N CYS A 423 9.47 0.15 13.22
CA CYS A 423 10.46 0.15 12.16
C CYS A 423 11.16 1.51 12.08
N PRO A 424 12.47 1.58 11.79
CA PRO A 424 13.12 2.82 11.40
C PRO A 424 12.37 3.59 10.30
N VAL A 425 11.81 2.86 9.31
CA VAL A 425 10.93 3.43 8.29
C VAL A 425 9.66 2.60 8.15
N ALA A 426 8.50 3.25 8.23
CA ALA A 426 7.19 2.65 8.01
C ALA A 426 6.33 3.57 7.12
N GLU A 427 6.54 3.46 5.81
CA GLU A 427 5.78 4.13 4.77
C GLU A 427 4.74 3.19 4.15
N HIS A 428 3.66 3.75 3.59
CA HIS A 428 2.72 2.92 2.84
C HIS A 428 3.41 2.32 1.62
N ALA A 429 3.31 0.99 1.48
CA ALA A 429 3.68 0.32 0.24
C ALA A 429 3.01 0.96 -0.97
N ALA A 430 3.71 0.97 -2.11
CA ALA A 430 3.27 1.65 -3.31
C ALA A 430 3.88 1.05 -4.57
N VAL A 431 3.27 1.37 -5.71
CA VAL A 431 3.98 1.36 -6.98
C VAL A 431 4.47 2.77 -7.28
N LEU A 432 5.73 2.88 -7.68
CA LEU A 432 6.37 4.10 -8.15
C LEU A 432 6.75 3.94 -9.62
N ARG A 433 6.62 5.02 -10.38
CA ARG A 433 7.16 5.12 -11.74
C ARG A 433 8.52 5.79 -11.67
N VAL A 434 9.52 5.24 -12.36
CA VAL A 434 10.86 5.82 -12.44
C VAL A 434 11.09 6.32 -13.87
N ASP A 435 11.37 7.62 -14.00
CA ASP A 435 11.67 8.22 -15.30
C ASP A 435 13.15 8.05 -15.68
N ALA A 436 13.49 8.39 -16.93
CA ALA A 436 14.85 8.26 -17.45
C ALA A 436 15.88 9.16 -16.75
N ALA A 437 15.43 10.19 -16.02
CA ALA A 437 16.28 11.06 -15.22
C ALA A 437 16.54 10.49 -13.81
N GLY A 438 16.02 9.30 -13.49
CA GLY A 438 16.19 8.68 -12.18
C GLY A 438 15.31 9.32 -11.09
N ARG A 439 14.17 9.93 -11.46
CA ARG A 439 13.17 10.40 -10.49
C ARG A 439 12.09 9.34 -10.32
N ALA A 440 11.82 8.98 -9.06
CA ALA A 440 10.74 8.08 -8.69
C ALA A 440 9.50 8.86 -8.21
N GLU A 441 8.33 8.55 -8.76
CA GLU A 441 7.05 9.17 -8.45
C GLU A 441 6.05 8.09 -8.00
N ARG A 442 5.46 8.23 -6.81
CA ARG A 442 4.38 7.35 -6.36
C ARG A 442 3.16 7.51 -7.26
N ILE A 443 2.65 6.42 -7.81
CA ILE A 443 1.43 6.44 -8.64
C ILE A 443 0.22 5.82 -7.96
N THR A 444 0.36 5.05 -6.89
CA THR A 444 -0.79 4.43 -6.18
C THR A 444 -1.16 5.19 -4.92
N GLU A 445 -2.45 5.21 -4.58
CA GLU A 445 -2.93 5.70 -3.28
C GLU A 445 -2.32 4.90 -2.11
N PRO A 446 -2.22 5.48 -0.91
CA PRO A 446 -1.90 4.75 0.32
C PRO A 446 -2.87 3.60 0.64
N GLY A 447 -2.42 2.68 1.50
CA GLY A 447 -3.27 1.62 2.07
C GLY A 447 -3.71 0.50 1.11
N GLN A 448 -3.26 0.52 -0.15
CA GLN A 448 -3.67 -0.47 -1.16
C GLN A 448 -2.97 -1.82 -1.01
N PHE A 449 -1.80 -1.86 -0.38
CA PHE A 449 -0.97 -3.05 -0.22
C PHE A 449 -0.60 -3.30 1.25
N VAL A 450 -0.52 -4.57 1.62
CA VAL A 450 -0.16 -5.04 2.96
C VAL A 450 1.33 -5.30 3.04
N TYR A 451 1.84 -6.26 2.28
CA TYR A 451 3.27 -6.58 2.23
C TYR A 451 3.60 -7.14 0.85
N PRO A 452 3.64 -6.30 -0.18
CA PRO A 452 3.75 -6.79 -1.55
C PRO A 452 5.18 -7.28 -1.84
N THR A 453 5.33 -8.34 -2.62
CA THR A 453 6.63 -9.05 -2.79
C THR A 453 7.06 -9.35 -4.21
N GLY A 454 6.16 -9.25 -5.18
CA GLY A 454 6.45 -9.55 -6.58
C GLY A 454 5.59 -8.74 -7.51
N MET A 455 6.13 -8.34 -8.65
CA MET A 455 5.43 -7.58 -9.67
C MET A 455 5.87 -8.03 -11.06
N VAL A 456 4.92 -8.17 -11.98
CA VAL A 456 5.21 -8.38 -13.41
C VAL A 456 4.34 -7.45 -14.25
N ALA A 457 4.81 -7.08 -15.44
CA ALA A 457 3.97 -6.41 -16.43
C ALA A 457 3.19 -7.42 -17.26
N ASP A 458 1.91 -7.13 -17.46
CA ASP A 458 0.98 -7.82 -18.35
C ASP A 458 0.45 -6.78 -19.35
N GLY A 459 1.20 -6.58 -20.44
CA GLY A 459 1.00 -5.47 -21.36
C GLY A 459 1.27 -4.11 -20.72
N ASP A 460 0.22 -3.29 -20.59
CA ASP A 460 0.28 -1.96 -19.95
C ASP A 460 -0.20 -1.97 -18.49
N ARG A 461 -0.63 -3.14 -18.01
CA ARG A 461 -1.05 -3.38 -16.63
C ARG A 461 0.11 -4.00 -15.85
N LEU A 462 0.15 -3.74 -14.55
CA LEU A 462 1.04 -4.44 -13.62
C LEU A 462 0.23 -5.40 -12.78
N VAL A 463 0.76 -6.58 -12.50
CA VAL A 463 0.17 -7.54 -11.57
C VAL A 463 1.12 -7.72 -10.39
N VAL A 464 0.59 -7.53 -9.18
CA VAL A 464 1.33 -7.52 -7.92
C VAL A 464 0.90 -8.70 -7.04
N CYS A 465 1.87 -9.43 -6.49
CA CYS A 465 1.69 -10.39 -5.40
C CYS A 465 1.64 -9.66 -4.06
N ASP A 466 0.60 -9.92 -3.28
CA ASP A 466 0.49 -9.51 -1.88
C ASP A 466 0.17 -10.73 -0.99
N PRO A 467 1.20 -11.40 -0.45
CA PRO A 467 1.05 -12.56 0.42
C PRO A 467 0.48 -12.23 1.81
N GLY A 468 0.25 -10.95 2.11
CA GLY A 468 -0.04 -10.49 3.47
C GLY A 468 1.20 -10.52 4.34
N GLN A 469 1.01 -10.39 5.65
CA GLN A 469 2.14 -10.32 6.58
C GLN A 469 3.09 -11.53 6.46
N PRO A 470 4.41 -11.32 6.51
CA PRO A 470 5.38 -12.42 6.44
C PRO A 470 5.26 -13.33 7.65
N ALA A 471 5.49 -14.63 7.45
CA ALA A 471 5.37 -15.63 8.52
C ALA A 471 6.68 -15.99 9.22
N GLY A 472 7.84 -15.52 8.70
CA GLY A 472 9.16 -15.90 9.19
C GLY A 472 10.00 -14.66 9.51
N GLY A 473 10.72 -14.69 10.64
CA GLY A 473 11.46 -13.56 11.21
C GLY A 473 10.78 -12.90 12.42
N TRP A 474 9.58 -13.36 12.77
CA TRP A 474 8.80 -12.87 13.88
C TRP A 474 8.66 -14.04 14.87
N PRO A 475 8.97 -13.88 16.17
CA PRO A 475 8.74 -14.95 17.14
C PRO A 475 7.26 -15.29 17.09
N ALA A 476 6.96 -16.51 16.63
CA ALA A 476 5.64 -17.09 16.52
C ALA A 476 4.53 -16.06 16.22
N VAL A 477 4.53 -15.44 15.03
CA VAL A 477 3.34 -14.71 14.54
C VAL A 477 2.16 -15.58 14.88
N ASP A 478 1.22 -15.08 15.68
CA ASP A 478 0.02 -15.86 16.03
C ASP A 478 -0.53 -16.38 14.70
N PRO A 479 -0.52 -17.69 14.46
CA PRO A 479 -0.88 -18.21 13.16
C PRO A 479 -2.31 -17.82 12.75
N ARG A 480 -3.13 -17.38 13.73
CA ARG A 480 -4.44 -16.76 13.50
C ARG A 480 -4.39 -15.52 12.59
N LEU A 481 -3.26 -14.83 12.50
CA LEU A 481 -3.06 -13.65 11.66
C LEU A 481 -2.96 -13.95 10.17
N LEU A 482 -2.95 -15.23 9.77
CA LEU A 482 -3.05 -15.64 8.38
C LEU A 482 -4.45 -16.17 8.05
N LEU A 483 -5.38 -16.15 9.01
CA LEU A 483 -6.72 -16.70 8.80
C LEU A 483 -7.59 -15.83 7.89
N SER A 484 -7.35 -14.52 7.80
CA SER A 484 -7.99 -13.64 6.79
C SER A 484 -7.79 -14.14 5.36
N ARG A 485 -6.69 -14.84 5.09
CA ARG A 485 -6.35 -15.39 3.77
C ARG A 485 -7.16 -16.64 3.41
N VAL A 486 -7.78 -17.30 4.39
CA VAL A 486 -8.50 -18.57 4.21
C VAL A 486 -9.93 -18.57 4.74
N ARG A 487 -10.31 -17.58 5.55
CA ARG A 487 -11.66 -17.44 6.10
C ARG A 487 -12.38 -16.29 5.41
N PRO A 488 -13.55 -16.54 4.80
CA PRO A 488 -14.34 -15.46 4.25
C PRO A 488 -14.80 -14.52 5.36
N PHE A 489 -15.04 -13.25 5.02
CA PHE A 489 -15.51 -12.21 5.94
C PHE A 489 -14.57 -11.91 7.12
N GLN A 490 -13.30 -12.31 7.04
CA GLN A 490 -12.28 -11.94 8.00
C GLN A 490 -11.22 -11.07 7.32
N PHE A 491 -10.79 -9.99 7.98
CA PHE A 491 -9.67 -9.17 7.54
C PHE A 491 -8.77 -8.78 8.71
N ASP A 492 -7.52 -8.45 8.44
CA ASP A 492 -6.58 -8.00 9.46
C ASP A 492 -6.24 -6.52 9.28
N VAL A 493 -6.06 -5.83 10.39
CA VAL A 493 -5.61 -4.44 10.46
C VAL A 493 -4.19 -4.46 10.97
N VAL A 494 -3.24 -4.21 10.09
CA VAL A 494 -1.81 -4.24 10.40
C VAL A 494 -1.29 -2.84 10.63
N ILE A 495 -0.63 -2.63 11.77
CA ILE A 495 -0.07 -1.34 12.16
C ILE A 495 1.45 -1.47 12.29
N HIS A 496 2.18 -0.65 11.55
CA HIS A 496 3.61 -0.43 11.76
C HIS A 496 3.84 1.03 12.17
N PHE A 497 4.66 1.25 13.18
CA PHE A 497 5.06 2.58 13.63
C PHE A 497 6.45 2.92 13.11
N ALA A 498 6.67 4.19 12.77
CA ALA A 498 7.99 4.67 12.42
C ALA A 498 8.71 5.17 13.68
N GLN A 499 9.85 4.57 14.03
CA GLN A 499 10.62 4.91 15.22
C GLN A 499 10.94 6.41 15.35
N PRO A 500 11.33 7.15 14.29
CA PRO A 500 11.59 8.59 14.37
C PRO A 500 10.36 9.43 14.72
N ARG A 501 9.15 8.87 14.61
CA ARG A 501 7.86 9.52 14.94
C ARG A 501 7.38 9.20 16.35
N LEU A 502 8.10 8.37 17.09
CA LEU A 502 7.78 7.99 18.46
C LEU A 502 8.64 8.77 19.46
N PRO A 503 8.10 9.11 20.64
CA PRO A 503 8.91 9.65 21.72
C PRO A 503 10.11 8.75 22.05
N PRO A 504 11.26 9.34 22.44
CA PRO A 504 12.41 8.58 22.91
C PRO A 504 12.16 7.97 24.30
N ASP A 505 11.37 8.66 25.14
CA ASP A 505 10.95 8.17 26.45
C ASP A 505 10.00 6.96 26.32
N GLN A 506 10.27 5.89 27.09
CA GLN A 506 9.58 4.61 26.95
C GLN A 506 8.12 4.68 27.40
N ASP A 507 7.81 5.44 28.45
CA ASP A 507 6.44 5.57 28.97
C ASP A 507 5.59 6.44 28.04
N ALA A 508 6.12 7.57 27.58
CA ALA A 508 5.50 8.41 26.57
C ALA A 508 5.30 7.64 25.25
N ARG A 509 6.29 6.85 24.83
CA ARG A 509 6.17 5.96 23.66
C ARG A 509 5.03 4.98 23.85
N ARG A 510 4.98 4.26 24.97
CA ARG A 510 3.90 3.30 25.27
C ARG A 510 2.53 3.97 25.25
N LEU A 511 2.42 5.19 25.79
CA LEU A 511 1.18 5.96 25.76
C LEU A 511 0.73 6.31 24.34
N VAL A 512 1.65 6.77 23.48
CA VAL A 512 1.37 7.10 22.08
C VAL A 512 0.93 5.86 21.30
N LEU A 513 1.66 4.75 21.45
CA LEU A 513 1.33 3.47 20.82
C LEU A 513 -0.07 3.00 21.24
N ASN A 514 -0.34 2.95 22.55
CA ASN A 514 -1.63 2.52 23.09
C ASN A 514 -2.79 3.39 22.58
N ARG A 515 -2.58 4.72 22.54
CA ARG A 515 -3.57 5.67 22.05
C ARG A 515 -3.88 5.43 20.57
N ALA A 516 -2.86 5.26 19.74
CA ALA A 516 -3.03 4.99 18.31
C ALA A 516 -3.82 3.70 18.09
N VAL A 517 -3.48 2.62 18.82
CA VAL A 517 -4.16 1.34 18.75
C VAL A 517 -5.62 1.40 19.18
N VAL A 518 -5.92 2.06 20.31
CA VAL A 518 -7.31 2.25 20.77
C VAL A 518 -8.13 3.06 19.76
N THR A 519 -7.52 4.10 19.19
CA THR A 519 -8.15 4.93 18.16
C THR A 519 -8.47 4.11 16.92
N ILE A 520 -7.50 3.36 16.39
CA ILE A 520 -7.68 2.49 15.23
C ILE A 520 -8.74 1.43 15.49
N ARG A 521 -8.72 0.76 16.65
CA ARG A 521 -9.76 -0.23 17.03
C ARG A 521 -11.15 0.40 17.02
N THR A 522 -11.30 1.57 17.63
CA THR A 522 -12.58 2.29 17.68
C THR A 522 -13.08 2.65 16.28
N ILE A 523 -12.18 3.10 15.39
CA ILE A 523 -12.49 3.39 13.99
C ILE A 523 -12.98 2.13 13.29
N VAL A 524 -12.22 1.04 13.39
CA VAL A 524 -12.53 -0.22 12.69
C VAL A 524 -13.86 -0.77 13.18
N ASP A 525 -14.13 -0.81 14.49
CA ASP A 525 -15.40 -1.30 15.03
C ASP A 525 -16.61 -0.49 14.55
N ARG A 526 -16.45 0.84 14.37
CA ARG A 526 -17.52 1.72 13.87
C ARG A 526 -17.69 1.68 12.35
N GLN A 527 -16.61 1.51 11.59
CA GLN A 527 -16.58 1.74 10.15
C GLN A 527 -16.41 0.46 9.30
N LYS A 528 -16.09 -0.69 9.91
CA LYS A 528 -15.93 -1.96 9.19
C LYS A 528 -17.21 -2.38 8.46
N PRO A 529 -17.08 -3.21 7.41
CA PRO A 529 -18.25 -3.83 6.79
C PRO A 529 -19.10 -4.61 7.80
N ALA A 530 -20.40 -4.70 7.55
CA ALA A 530 -21.28 -5.54 8.36
C ALA A 530 -20.87 -7.02 8.24
N HIS A 531 -21.11 -7.80 9.29
CA HIS A 531 -20.83 -9.25 9.35
C HIS A 531 -19.38 -9.67 9.10
N THR A 532 -18.41 -8.75 9.18
CA THR A 532 -16.99 -9.11 9.15
C THR A 532 -16.40 -9.26 10.55
N VAL A 533 -15.52 -10.23 10.71
CA VAL A 533 -14.60 -10.36 11.84
C VAL A 533 -13.30 -9.68 11.45
N TRP A 534 -12.60 -9.09 12.42
CA TRP A 534 -11.30 -8.50 12.15
C TRP A 534 -10.31 -8.78 13.27
N ASN A 535 -9.02 -8.84 12.95
CA ASN A 535 -7.95 -8.91 13.93
C ASN A 535 -7.05 -7.67 13.84
N LEU A 536 -6.47 -7.32 14.98
CA LEU A 536 -5.46 -6.28 15.06
C LEU A 536 -4.07 -6.89 15.13
N VAL A 537 -3.15 -6.37 14.33
CA VAL A 537 -1.79 -6.90 14.17
C VAL A 537 -0.79 -5.77 14.45
N THR A 538 -0.17 -5.78 15.63
CA THR A 538 0.65 -4.68 16.18
C THR A 538 1.52 -5.16 17.37
N SER A 539 2.55 -4.41 17.76
CA SER A 539 3.50 -4.75 18.86
C SER A 539 2.95 -4.68 20.29
N ILE A 540 1.76 -4.13 20.50
CA ILE A 540 1.23 -3.86 21.85
C ILE A 540 0.60 -5.09 22.51
N PHE A 541 0.22 -6.09 21.71
CA PHE A 541 -0.51 -7.27 22.19
C PHE A 541 0.20 -8.60 21.92
N SER A 542 1.44 -8.55 21.43
CA SER A 542 2.30 -9.73 21.20
C SER A 542 3.12 -10.10 22.43
#